data_AF-A0A2P7R8N9-F1
#
_entry.id   AF-A0A2P7R8N9-F1
#
_cell.length_a   1.000
_cell.length_b   1.000
_cell.length_c   1.000
_cell.angle_alpha   90.00
_cell.angle_beta   90.00
_cell.angle_gamma   90.00
#
_symmetry.space_group_name_H-M   'P 1'
#
loop_
_entity.id
_entity.type
_entity.pdbx_description
1 polymer ?
#
loop_
_entity_poly.entity_id
_entity_poly.type
_entity_poly.pdbx_seq_one_letter_code
_entity_poly.pdbx_strand_id
1 'polypeptide(L)' 'MSWKHRLQAVAAALFGVQSEHHRQLQFQGSPWPYIGLGVLAIVLFVLLLVLIVRWVLA' A
#
# COMPACT_ATOMS: atom_id res chain seq x y z
N MET A 1 4.03 8.86 -14.79
CA MET A 1 4.27 9.08 -13.34
C MET A 1 5.41 8.18 -12.88
N SER A 2 6.41 8.75 -12.21
CA SER A 2 7.56 8.00 -11.67
C SER A 2 7.12 7.02 -10.57
N TRP A 3 7.71 5.81 -10.54
CA TRP A 3 7.44 4.71 -9.61
C TRP A 3 7.37 5.12 -8.13
N LYS A 4 8.16 6.13 -7.74
CA LYS A 4 8.20 6.70 -6.39
C LYS A 4 6.83 7.23 -5.93
N HIS A 5 6.06 7.85 -6.83
CA HIS A 5 4.74 8.41 -6.49
C HIS A 5 3.69 7.33 -6.21
N ARG A 6 3.81 6.16 -6.85
CA ARG A 6 2.89 5.04 -6.63
C ARG A 6 3.13 4.39 -5.27
N LEU A 7 4.39 4.23 -4.89
CA LEU A 7 4.76 3.75 -3.56
C LEU A 7 4.31 4.71 -2.46
N GLN A 8 4.54 6.02 -2.63
CA GLN A 8 4.08 7.03 -1.67
C GLN A 8 2.54 7.06 -1.56
N ALA A 9 1.83 6.92 -2.67
CA ALA A 9 0.37 6.84 -2.68
C ALA A 9 -0.13 5.65 -1.86
N VAL A 10 0.46 4.47 -2.07
CA VAL A 10 0.07 3.24 -1.35
C VAL A 10 0.40 3.36 0.13
N ALA A 11 1.59 3.87 0.48
CA ALA A 11 1.94 4.13 1.88
C ALA A 11 0.96 5.13 2.53
N ALA A 12 0.68 6.26 1.88
CA ALA A 12 -0.27 7.25 2.39
C ALA A 12 -1.68 6.68 2.56
N ALA A 13 -2.11 5.80 1.64
CA ALA A 13 -3.39 5.11 1.74
C ALA A 13 -3.43 4.12 2.93
N LEU A 14 -2.36 3.36 3.16
CA LEU A 14 -2.26 2.43 4.30
C LEU A 14 -2.32 3.14 5.65
N PHE A 15 -1.74 4.33 5.75
CA PHE A 15 -1.80 5.17 6.96
C PHE A 15 -3.01 6.12 7.01
N GLY A 16 -3.88 6.12 6.00
CA GLY A 16 -5.05 7.00 5.92
C GLY A 16 -4.72 8.50 5.74
N VAL A 17 -3.47 8.85 5.43
CA VAL A 17 -2.98 10.24 5.29
C VAL A 17 -3.01 10.74 3.84
N GLN A 18 -3.78 10.10 2.97
CA GLN A 18 -3.86 10.45 1.56
C GLN A 18 -4.65 11.76 1.33
N SER A 19 -4.01 12.75 0.69
CA SER A 19 -4.69 14.01 0.32
C SER A 19 -5.68 13.86 -0.84
N GLU A 20 -6.73 14.68 -0.84
CA GLU A 20 -7.80 14.66 -1.85
C GLU A 20 -7.29 14.94 -3.27
N HIS A 21 -6.34 15.87 -3.43
CA HIS A 21 -5.72 16.17 -4.73
C HIS A 21 -5.03 14.94 -5.35
N HIS A 22 -4.27 14.18 -4.54
CA HIS A 22 -3.61 12.96 -5.01
C HIS A 22 -4.60 11.82 -5.26
N ARG A 23 -5.70 11.78 -4.51
CA ARG A 23 -6.79 10.82 -4.71
C ARG A 23 -7.50 11.06 -6.05
N GLN A 24 -7.86 12.30 -6.36
CA GLN A 24 -8.49 12.64 -7.65
C GLN A 24 -7.60 12.32 -8.85
N LEU A 25 -6.30 12.58 -8.75
CA LEU A 25 -5.33 12.23 -9.82
C LEU A 25 -5.24 10.71 -10.06
N GLN A 26 -5.47 9.89 -9.04
CA GLN A 26 -5.51 8.43 -9.19
C GLN A 26 -6.81 7.93 -9.83
N PHE A 27 -7.92 8.62 -9.58
CA PHE A 27 -9.24 8.30 -10.15
C PHE A 27 -9.41 8.71 -11.61
N GLN A 28 -8.57 9.59 -12.13
CA GLN A 28 -8.57 9.97 -13.55
C GLN A 28 -7.86 8.94 -14.45
N GLY A 29 -7.18 7.94 -13.87
CA GLY A 29 -6.45 6.90 -14.58
C GLY A 29 -6.89 5.49 -14.20
N SER A 30 -6.22 4.48 -14.76
CA SER A 30 -6.46 3.08 -14.42
C SER A 30 -6.15 2.80 -12.94
N PRO A 31 -7.09 2.24 -12.16
CA PRO A 31 -6.90 1.99 -10.72
C PRO A 31 -6.06 0.75 -10.42
N TRP A 32 -5.94 -0.17 -11.39
CA TRP A 32 -5.31 -1.49 -11.23
C TRP A 32 -3.89 -1.47 -10.65
N PRO A 33 -2.99 -0.53 -11.03
CA PRO A 33 -1.64 -0.49 -10.44
C PRO A 33 -1.63 -0.18 -8.94
N TYR A 34 -2.57 0.63 -8.46
CA TYR A 34 -2.68 0.99 -7.04
C TYR A 34 -3.28 -0.14 -6.22
N ILE A 35 -4.29 -0.82 -6.76
CA ILE A 35 -4.89 -2.02 -6.15
C ILE A 35 -3.84 -3.12 -6.01
N GLY A 36 -3.09 -3.42 -7.08
CA GLY A 36 -2.05 -4.45 -7.05
C GLY A 36 -0.95 -4.17 -6.02
N LEU A 37 -0.48 -2.91 -5.96
CA LEU A 37 0.50 -2.49 -4.95
C LEU A 37 -0.07 -2.56 -3.52
N GLY A 38 -1.33 -2.16 -3.32
CA GLY A 38 -2.00 -2.23 -2.03
C GLY A 38 -2.16 -3.67 -1.53
N VAL A 39 -2.62 -4.58 -2.38
CA VAL A 39 -2.74 -6.01 -2.06
C VAL A 39 -1.38 -6.60 -1.70
N LEU A 40 -0.34 -6.32 -2.49
CA LEU A 40 1.02 -6.78 -2.21
C LEU A 40 1.49 -6.29 -0.84
N ALA A 41 1.29 -5.00 -0.53
CA ALA A 41 1.70 -4.43 0.74
C ALA A 41 0.98 -5.06 1.95
N ILE A 42 -0.33 -5.31 1.83
CA ILE A 42 -1.13 -5.96 2.89
C ILE A 42 -0.67 -7.41 3.10
N VAL A 43 -0.46 -8.17 2.02
CA VAL A 43 0.03 -9.55 2.10
C VAL A 43 1.39 -9.60 2.81
N LEU A 44 2.32 -8.73 2.43
CA LEU A 44 3.64 -8.64 3.07
C LEU A 44 3.53 -8.26 4.55
N PHE A 45 2.64 -7.34 4.90
CA PHE A 45 2.38 -6.96 6.30
C PHE A 45 1.84 -8.13 7.13
N VAL A 46 0.86 -8.87 6.63
CA VAL A 46 0.32 -10.04 7.31
C VAL A 46 1.38 -11.13 7.47
N LEU A 47 2.17 -11.41 6.44
CA LEU A 47 3.26 -12.38 6.52
C LEU A 47 4.30 -11.96 7.57
N LEU A 48 4.64 -10.67 7.64
CA LEU A 48 5.53 -10.13 8.66
C LEU A 48 4.97 -10.38 10.08
N LEU A 49 3.69 -10.10 10.31
CA LEU A 49 3.05 -10.36 11.61
C LEU A 49 3.08 -11.85 11.97
N VAL A 50 2.76 -12.73 11.01
CA VAL A 50 2.83 -14.19 11.23
C VAL A 50 4.24 -14.63 11.59
N LEU A 51 5.26 -14.13 10.89
CA LEU A 51 6.66 -14.46 11.19
C LEU A 51 7.07 -13.98 12.59
N ILE A 52 6.66 -12.78 12.99
CA ILE A 52 6.92 -12.25 14.33
C ILE A 52 6.25 -13.14 15.39
N VAL A 53 4.97 -13.47 15.22
CA VAL A 53 4.25 -14.35 16.17
C VAL A 53 4.93 -15.71 16.26
N ARG A 54 5.31 -16.31 15.13
CA ARG A 54 6.03 -17.60 15.11
C ARG A 54 7.39 -17.50 15.78
N TRP A 55 8.10 -16.39 15.62
CA TRP A 55 9.40 -16.17 16.25
C TRP A 55 9.30 -15.99 17.77
N VAL A 56 8.26 -15.33 18.25
CA VAL A 56 8.01 -15.13 19.69
C VAL A 56 7.55 -16.42 20.38
N LEU A 57 6.84 -17.29 19.67
CA LEU A 57 6.33 -18.57 20.21
C LEU A 57 7.31 -19.75 20.08
N ALA A 58 8.42 -19.59 19.35
CA ALA A 58 9.45 -20.61 19.18
C ALA A 58 10.44 -20.61 20.35
#